data_AF-R4W8V9-F1
#
_entry.id   AF-R4W8V9-F1
#
_cell.length_a   1.000
_cell.length_b   1.000
_cell.length_c   1.000
_cell.angle_alpha   90.00
_cell.angle_beta   90.00
_cell.angle_gamma   90.00
#
_symmetry.space_group_name_H-M   'P 1'
#
loop_
_entity.id
_entity.type
_entity.pdbx_description
1 polymer ?
#
loop_
_entity_poly.entity_id
_entity_poly.type
_entity_poly.pdbx_seq_one_letter_code
_entity_poly.pdbx_strand_id
1 'polypeptide(L)'
;MYDQFLLPTDGSDGTDRAIDHSLELAGTYDATLHVLSVLDDASLTSVSEEAATEVLADREAAVEAVANAAREAGVDVVTSVREGSPHREILAYADEAAVDVIVMGTHGRSGVGRVLLGSVTERVVRDAPVPVVTVRMDGGRGAGGETEHVTTPAAAERRARAALEDEGHDEVTIPEDPYRTTTAWVVPATADGGTYNVHVDADTGATRIGRLDH
;
A
#
# COMPACT_ATOMS: atom_id res chain seq x y z
N MET A 1 8.41 -4.32 29.46
CA MET A 1 8.67 -5.43 28.51
C MET A 1 8.67 -4.73 27.18
N TYR A 2 7.92 -5.11 26.15
CA TYR A 2 7.41 -4.11 25.21
C TYR A 2 5.99 -3.81 25.66
N ASP A 3 5.70 -2.57 26.03
CA ASP A 3 4.44 -2.16 26.66
C ASP A 3 3.67 -1.17 25.76
N GLN A 4 4.35 -0.51 24.81
CA GLN A 4 3.76 0.45 23.86
C GLN A 4 4.19 0.13 22.41
N PHE A 5 3.22 -0.14 21.53
CA PHE A 5 3.45 -0.38 20.10
C PHE A 5 2.88 0.77 19.27
N LEU A 6 3.53 1.11 18.14
CA LEU A 6 3.02 2.11 17.21
C LEU A 6 2.79 1.51 15.83
N LEU A 7 1.58 1.69 15.29
CA LEU A 7 1.22 1.41 13.89
C LEU A 7 0.89 2.73 13.17
N PRO A 8 1.80 3.24 12.33
CA PRO A 8 1.48 4.29 11.37
C PRO A 8 0.61 3.74 10.23
N THR A 9 -0.44 4.48 9.83
CA THR A 9 -1.32 4.13 8.72
C THR A 9 -1.67 5.33 7.83
N ASP A 10 -1.68 5.12 6.52
CA ASP A 10 -2.14 6.07 5.51
C ASP A 10 -3.52 5.69 4.92
N GLY A 11 -4.23 4.76 5.59
CA GLY A 11 -5.55 4.29 5.19
C GLY A 11 -5.59 3.65 3.80
N SER A 12 -4.47 3.11 3.32
CA SER A 12 -4.43 2.43 2.01
C SER A 12 -4.89 0.98 2.07
N ASP A 13 -5.57 0.56 0.99
CA ASP A 13 -5.97 -0.84 0.73
C ASP A 13 -4.70 -1.69 0.60
N GLY A 14 -4.36 -2.41 1.66
CA GLY A 14 -3.09 -3.12 1.78
C GLY A 14 -2.48 -3.06 3.17
N THR A 15 -3.03 -2.24 4.08
CA THR A 15 -2.54 -2.10 5.46
C THR A 15 -2.93 -3.27 6.38
N ASP A 16 -3.89 -4.12 5.96
CA ASP A 16 -4.49 -5.21 6.76
C ASP A 16 -3.45 -6.09 7.45
N ARG A 17 -2.40 -6.51 6.74
CA ARG A 17 -1.37 -7.35 7.36
C ARG A 17 -0.56 -6.65 8.44
N ALA A 18 -0.28 -5.37 8.27
CA ALA A 18 0.41 -4.61 9.31
C ALA A 18 -0.50 -4.40 10.52
N ILE A 19 -1.80 -4.21 10.29
CA ILE A 19 -2.82 -4.17 11.35
C ILE A 19 -2.85 -5.50 12.09
N ASP A 20 -3.06 -6.62 11.40
CA ASP A 20 -3.10 -7.96 11.99
C ASP A 20 -1.86 -8.24 12.85
N HIS A 21 -0.66 -8.01 12.30
CA HIS A 21 0.57 -8.22 13.06
C HIS A 21 0.73 -7.27 14.25
N SER A 22 0.31 -6.01 14.14
CA SER A 22 0.37 -5.08 15.25
C SER A 22 -0.55 -5.51 16.40
N LEU A 23 -1.75 -6.02 16.07
CA LEU A 23 -2.72 -6.55 17.03
C LEU A 23 -2.22 -7.83 17.71
N GLU A 24 -1.67 -8.76 16.93
CA GLU A 24 -1.07 -10.00 17.47
C GLU A 24 0.08 -9.69 18.43
N LEU A 25 0.97 -8.77 18.06
CA LEU A 25 2.09 -8.37 18.92
C LEU A 25 1.58 -7.68 20.18
N ALA A 26 0.74 -6.66 20.06
CA ALA A 26 0.21 -5.93 21.21
C ALA A 26 -0.54 -6.86 22.17
N GLY A 27 -1.41 -7.73 21.65
CA GLY A 27 -2.13 -8.71 22.47
C GLY A 27 -1.22 -9.77 23.12
N THR A 28 -0.14 -10.19 22.45
CA THR A 28 0.84 -11.13 23.02
C THR A 28 1.59 -10.55 24.22
N TYR A 29 1.85 -9.24 24.20
CA TYR A 29 2.57 -8.53 25.25
C TYR A 29 1.67 -7.81 26.25
N ASP A 30 0.34 -7.87 26.10
CA ASP A 30 -0.64 -7.10 26.90
C ASP A 30 -0.30 -5.59 26.88
N ALA A 31 0.01 -5.11 25.67
CA ALA A 31 0.55 -3.78 25.41
C ALA A 31 -0.50 -2.88 24.73
N THR A 32 -0.31 -1.56 24.86
CA THR A 32 -1.15 -0.58 24.19
C THR A 32 -0.70 -0.38 22.74
N LEU A 33 -1.65 -0.44 21.81
CA LEU A 33 -1.43 -0.10 20.41
C LEU A 33 -1.75 1.37 20.14
N HIS A 34 -0.76 2.14 19.71
CA HIS A 34 -0.93 3.48 19.20
C HIS A 34 -1.12 3.40 17.69
N VAL A 35 -2.17 4.04 17.17
CA VAL A 35 -2.45 4.15 15.75
C VAL A 35 -2.30 5.60 15.34
N LEU A 36 -1.39 5.87 14.40
CA LEU A 36 -1.07 7.21 13.95
C LEU A 36 -1.34 7.36 12.45
N SER A 37 -2.07 8.40 12.07
CA SER A 37 -2.10 8.86 10.67
C SER A 37 -1.51 10.25 10.55
N VAL A 38 -0.79 10.52 9.46
CA VAL A 38 -0.15 11.82 9.22
C VAL A 38 -0.64 12.38 7.89
N LEU A 39 -1.17 13.60 7.93
CA LEU A 39 -1.45 14.41 6.76
C LEU A 39 -0.17 15.09 6.32
N ASP A 40 0.29 14.76 5.11
CA ASP A 40 1.50 15.36 4.54
C ASP A 40 1.22 16.80 4.09
N ASP A 41 1.93 17.78 4.68
CA ASP A 41 1.88 19.20 4.32
C ASP A 41 2.04 19.43 2.81
N ALA A 42 2.89 18.63 2.15
CA ALA A 42 3.12 18.72 0.72
C ALA A 42 1.84 18.40 -0.09
N SER A 43 0.97 17.54 0.46
CA SER A 43 -0.32 17.21 -0.15
C SER A 43 -1.36 18.32 0.10
N LEU A 44 -1.27 19.04 1.22
CA LEU A 44 -2.22 20.08 1.62
C LEU A 44 -1.95 21.44 0.96
N THR A 45 -0.71 21.70 0.53
CA THR A 45 -0.30 23.01 -0.03
C THR A 45 -1.03 23.36 -1.35
N SER A 46 -1.65 22.38 -2.01
CA SER A 46 -2.26 22.51 -3.34
C SER A 46 -3.75 22.19 -3.39
N VAL A 47 -4.43 22.06 -2.25
CA VAL A 47 -5.86 21.68 -2.19
C VAL A 47 -6.72 22.81 -1.61
N SER A 48 -8.02 22.80 -1.93
CA SER A 48 -8.99 23.73 -1.31
C SER A 48 -9.23 23.37 0.16
N GLU A 49 -9.77 24.30 0.95
CA GLU A 49 -10.16 24.04 2.34
C GLU A 49 -11.16 22.87 2.47
N GLU A 50 -12.06 22.74 1.50
CA GLU A 50 -13.03 21.63 1.42
C GLU A 50 -12.33 20.28 1.22
N ALA A 51 -11.36 20.22 0.30
CA ALA A 51 -10.56 19.02 0.06
C ALA A 51 -9.64 18.68 1.24
N ALA A 52 -9.10 19.68 1.94
CA ALA A 52 -8.33 19.45 3.18
C ALA A 52 -9.20 18.82 4.27
N THR A 53 -10.46 19.27 4.39
CA THR A 53 -11.43 18.71 5.35
C THR A 53 -11.76 17.25 5.02
N GLU A 54 -11.94 16.92 3.74
CA GLU A 54 -12.17 15.54 3.28
C GLU A 54 -10.96 14.64 3.58
N VAL A 55 -9.74 15.11 3.30
CA VAL A 55 -8.51 14.36 3.61
C VAL A 55 -8.37 14.10 5.12
N LEU A 56 -8.72 15.07 5.97
CA LEU A 56 -8.71 14.89 7.41
C LEU A 56 -9.73 13.83 7.84
N ALA A 57 -10.96 13.90 7.33
CA ALA A 57 -12.00 12.91 7.61
C ALA A 57 -11.55 11.49 7.19
N ASP A 58 -10.87 11.36 6.05
CA ASP A 58 -10.29 10.08 5.61
C ASP A 58 -9.24 9.55 6.60
N ARG A 59 -8.43 10.42 7.22
CA ARG A 59 -7.42 10.02 8.22
C ARG A 59 -8.06 9.58 9.51
N GLU A 60 -9.06 10.32 9.98
CA GLU A 60 -9.85 9.96 11.15
C GLU A 60 -10.55 8.61 10.95
N ALA A 61 -11.17 8.40 9.79
CA ALA A 61 -11.79 7.13 9.43
C ALA A 61 -10.77 5.97 9.42
N ALA A 62 -9.57 6.20 8.87
CA ALA A 62 -8.52 5.19 8.80
C ALA A 62 -8.04 4.76 10.20
N VAL A 63 -7.77 5.70 11.11
CA VAL A 63 -7.33 5.34 12.48
C VAL A 63 -8.47 4.69 13.28
N GLU A 64 -9.72 5.12 13.07
CA GLU A 64 -10.87 4.54 13.77
C GLU A 64 -11.19 3.12 13.29
N ALA A 65 -10.98 2.81 12.00
CA ALA A 65 -11.10 1.45 11.50
C ALA A 65 -10.16 0.48 12.22
N VAL A 66 -8.89 0.87 12.41
CA VAL A 66 -7.92 0.08 13.19
C VAL A 66 -8.32 0.02 14.66
N ALA A 67 -8.79 1.12 15.24
CA ALA A 67 -9.22 1.13 16.63
C ALA A 67 -10.38 0.17 16.90
N ASN A 68 -11.33 0.06 15.98
CA ASN A 68 -12.40 -0.93 16.07
C ASN A 68 -11.85 -2.36 16.02
N ALA A 69 -10.95 -2.67 15.08
CA ALA A 69 -10.29 -3.98 15.03
C ALA A 69 -9.51 -4.30 16.32
N ALA A 70 -8.84 -3.31 16.92
CA ALA A 70 -8.14 -3.47 18.19
C ALA A 70 -9.09 -3.79 19.35
N ARG A 71 -10.20 -3.05 19.47
CA ARG A 71 -11.21 -3.28 20.50
C ARG A 71 -11.86 -4.66 20.35
N GLU A 72 -12.13 -5.09 19.13
CA GLU A 72 -12.65 -6.44 18.85
C GLU A 72 -11.65 -7.54 19.24
N ALA A 73 -10.36 -7.29 19.07
CA ALA A 73 -9.28 -8.18 19.50
C ALA A 73 -8.96 -8.10 21.01
N GLY A 74 -9.60 -7.19 21.76
CA GLY A 74 -9.33 -6.99 23.18
C GLY A 74 -8.01 -6.29 23.48
N VAL A 75 -7.49 -5.50 22.55
CA VAL A 75 -6.23 -4.74 22.67
C VAL A 75 -6.54 -3.28 23.01
N ASP A 76 -5.86 -2.73 24.02
CA ASP A 76 -5.94 -1.31 24.34
C ASP A 76 -5.40 -0.45 23.19
N VAL A 77 -6.13 0.59 22.80
CA VAL A 77 -5.80 1.39 21.62
C VAL A 77 -5.89 2.89 21.87
N VAL A 78 -4.92 3.63 21.32
CA VAL A 78 -4.88 5.09 21.29
C VAL A 78 -4.76 5.53 19.84
N THR A 79 -5.62 6.44 19.38
CA THR A 79 -5.57 6.98 18.01
C THR A 79 -5.02 8.41 18.01
N SER A 80 -4.32 8.77 16.93
CA SER A 80 -3.84 10.14 16.72
C SER A 80 -3.78 10.45 15.22
N VAL A 81 -4.17 11.67 14.87
CA VAL A 81 -3.97 12.24 13.55
C VAL A 81 -3.09 13.48 13.70
N ARG A 82 -2.03 13.59 12.90
CA ARG A 82 -1.10 14.72 12.90
C ARG A 82 -0.96 15.33 11.52
N GLU A 83 -0.50 16.56 11.47
CA GLU A 83 -0.10 17.26 10.24
C GLU A 83 1.42 17.41 10.24
N GLY A 84 2.06 17.18 9.10
CA GLY A 84 3.50 17.34 8.97
C GLY A 84 4.13 16.31 8.03
N SER A 85 5.46 16.19 8.08
CA SER A 85 6.15 15.19 7.28
C SER A 85 5.99 13.80 7.91
N PRO A 86 5.43 12.78 7.21
CA PRO A 86 5.07 11.50 7.82
C PRO A 86 6.18 10.83 8.63
N HIS A 87 7.37 10.67 8.05
CA HIS A 87 8.51 10.07 8.74
C HIS A 87 8.96 10.85 9.99
N ARG A 88 8.84 12.18 10.00
CA ARG A 88 9.24 13.00 11.15
C ARG A 88 8.20 12.91 12.26
N GLU A 89 6.93 13.01 11.91
CA GLU A 89 5.83 12.90 12.87
C GLU A 89 5.75 11.51 13.50
N ILE A 90 6.04 10.45 12.74
CA ILE A 90 6.12 9.08 13.30
C ILE A 90 7.22 8.99 14.35
N LEU A 91 8.42 9.51 14.06
CA LEU A 91 9.55 9.48 14.98
C LEU A 91 9.31 10.37 16.21
N ALA A 92 8.73 11.55 16.01
CA ALA A 92 8.37 12.46 17.10
C ALA A 92 7.31 11.84 18.01
N TYR A 93 6.25 11.26 17.43
CA TYR A 93 5.23 10.55 18.20
C TYR A 93 5.82 9.39 19.00
N ALA A 94 6.70 8.60 18.39
CA ALA A 94 7.33 7.47 19.06
C ALA A 94 8.13 7.90 20.30
N ASP A 95 8.84 9.04 20.22
CA ASP A 95 9.55 9.62 21.37
C ASP A 95 8.57 10.17 22.43
N GLU A 96 7.57 10.97 22.00
CA GLU A 96 6.59 11.60 22.90
C GLU A 96 5.74 10.60 23.67
N ALA A 97 5.32 9.51 23.02
CA ALA A 97 4.50 8.45 23.60
C ALA A 97 5.33 7.33 24.25
N ALA A 98 6.67 7.45 24.27
CA ALA A 98 7.58 6.43 24.76
C ALA A 98 7.28 5.03 24.17
N VAL A 99 7.08 4.98 22.86
CA VAL A 99 6.82 3.74 22.11
C VAL A 99 8.05 2.84 22.16
N ASP A 100 7.85 1.54 22.39
CA ASP A 100 8.92 0.56 22.45
C ASP A 100 9.21 -0.11 21.11
N VAL A 101 8.20 -0.25 20.25
CA VAL A 101 8.30 -0.90 18.94
C VAL A 101 7.39 -0.21 17.92
N ILE A 102 7.95 0.07 16.74
CA ILE A 102 7.17 0.59 15.60
C ILE A 102 6.90 -0.55 14.62
N VAL A 103 5.63 -0.80 14.30
CA VAL A 103 5.20 -1.77 13.28
C VAL A 103 4.77 -1.00 12.04
N MET A 104 5.36 -1.31 10.89
CA MET A 104 5.02 -0.64 9.63
C MET A 104 4.81 -1.60 8.48
N GLY A 105 3.87 -1.25 7.61
CA GLY A 105 3.82 -1.78 6.26
C GLY A 105 5.09 -1.47 5.48
N THR A 106 5.52 -2.41 4.66
CA THR A 106 6.64 -2.19 3.72
C THR A 106 6.29 -1.23 2.59
N HIS A 107 5.01 -0.98 2.30
CA HIS A 107 4.52 -0.04 1.29
C HIS A 107 3.16 0.53 1.76
N GLY A 108 2.74 1.66 1.19
CA GLY A 108 1.43 2.31 1.45
C GLY A 108 0.65 2.58 0.17
N ARG A 109 -0.12 3.68 0.12
CA ARG A 109 -1.07 4.06 -0.95
C ARG A 109 -0.49 4.08 -2.36
N SER A 110 0.80 4.29 -2.52
CA SER A 110 1.48 4.38 -3.82
C SER A 110 1.99 3.04 -4.38
N GLY A 111 1.74 1.92 -3.69
CA GLY A 111 1.93 0.53 -4.13
C GLY A 111 2.89 0.29 -5.30
N VAL A 112 4.18 0.05 -5.03
CA VAL A 112 5.17 -0.30 -6.07
C VAL A 112 5.70 -1.71 -5.83
N GLY A 113 5.61 -2.57 -6.84
CA GLY A 113 6.03 -3.98 -6.78
C GLY A 113 7.55 -4.19 -6.65
N ARG A 114 7.89 -5.27 -5.92
CA ARG A 114 9.21 -5.78 -5.48
C ARG A 114 10.01 -4.89 -4.50
N VAL A 115 10.13 -5.38 -3.26
CA VAL A 115 11.25 -5.17 -2.30
C VAL A 115 11.75 -3.72 -2.15
N LEU A 116 10.88 -2.72 -2.29
CA LEU A 116 11.23 -1.35 -1.97
C LEU A 116 10.48 -0.96 -0.71
N LEU A 117 11.18 -0.84 0.41
CA LEU A 117 10.57 -0.15 1.55
C LEU A 117 10.01 1.19 1.07
N GLY A 118 8.74 1.46 1.39
CA GLY A 118 8.12 2.74 1.12
C GLY A 118 9.00 3.86 1.67
N SER A 119 9.04 5.00 0.99
CA SER A 119 9.95 6.10 1.33
C SER A 119 9.83 6.57 2.80
N VAL A 120 8.64 6.45 3.38
CA VAL A 120 8.39 6.69 4.82
C VAL A 120 9.01 5.57 5.66
N THR A 121 8.68 4.31 5.35
CA THR A 121 9.19 3.14 6.06
C THR A 121 10.72 3.09 6.06
N GLU A 122 11.37 3.38 4.93
CA GLU A 122 12.83 3.40 4.80
C GLU A 122 13.46 4.43 5.75
N ARG A 123 12.89 5.65 5.81
CA ARG A 123 13.39 6.72 6.68
C ARG A 123 13.20 6.39 8.15
N VAL A 124 12.03 5.88 8.52
CA VAL A 124 11.76 5.48 9.91
C VAL A 124 12.67 4.32 10.32
N VAL A 125 12.86 3.29 9.49
CA VAL A 125 13.81 2.19 9.79
C VAL A 125 15.24 2.70 9.99
N ARG A 126 15.65 3.72 9.22
CA ARG A 126 17.00 4.30 9.32
C ARG A 126 17.18 5.10 10.61
N ASP A 127 16.19 5.87 11.01
CA ASP A 127 16.33 6.93 12.02
C ASP A 127 15.64 6.61 13.36
N ALA A 128 14.86 5.52 13.46
CA ALA A 128 14.12 5.17 14.67
C ALA A 128 15.05 4.87 15.86
N PRO A 129 14.75 5.43 17.04
CA PRO A 129 15.48 5.12 18.27
C PRO A 129 15.10 3.74 18.86
N VAL A 130 14.04 3.12 18.34
CA VAL A 130 13.46 1.86 18.82
C VAL A 130 13.35 0.82 17.69
N PRO A 131 13.25 -0.47 18.02
CA PRO A 131 13.05 -1.52 17.01
C PRO A 131 11.88 -1.23 16.07
N VAL A 132 12.11 -1.50 14.79
CA VAL A 132 11.09 -1.39 13.73
C VAL A 132 10.80 -2.76 13.14
N VAL A 133 9.54 -3.18 13.18
CA VAL A 133 9.03 -4.40 12.55
C VAL A 133 8.40 -4.03 11.22
N THR A 134 9.00 -4.48 10.12
CA THR A 134 8.46 -4.25 8.78
C THR A 134 7.63 -5.45 8.31
N VAL A 135 6.38 -5.21 7.96
CA VAL A 135 5.44 -6.23 7.50
C VAL A 135 5.33 -6.20 5.98
N ARG A 136 5.56 -7.35 5.35
CA ARG A 136 5.41 -7.49 3.91
C ARG A 136 3.92 -7.49 3.54
N MET A 137 3.53 -6.50 2.74
CA MET A 137 2.18 -6.38 2.21
C MET A 137 2.09 -7.22 0.94
N ASP A 138 1.11 -8.13 0.86
CA ASP A 138 0.78 -8.78 -0.41
C ASP A 138 -0.18 -7.84 -1.14
N GLY A 139 0.14 -7.45 -2.38
CA GLY A 139 -0.73 -6.59 -3.16
C GLY A 139 -2.12 -7.21 -3.27
N GLY A 140 -3.14 -6.50 -2.76
CA GLY A 140 -4.57 -6.73 -2.96
C GLY A 140 -5.06 -8.18 -2.99
N ARG A 141 -5.54 -8.69 -1.85
CA ARG A 141 -6.58 -9.73 -1.87
C ARG A 141 -7.91 -9.10 -2.32
N GLY A 142 -8.08 -8.93 -3.62
CA GLY A 142 -9.44 -8.91 -4.18
C GLY A 142 -10.06 -10.30 -3.99
N ALA A 143 -11.28 -10.36 -3.48
CA ALA A 143 -12.00 -11.60 -3.31
C ALA A 143 -12.03 -12.44 -4.61
N GLY A 144 -11.44 -13.64 -4.60
CA GLY A 144 -11.80 -14.73 -5.52
C GLY A 144 -10.97 -14.98 -6.79
N GLY A 145 -9.76 -14.42 -6.96
CA GLY A 145 -8.89 -14.75 -8.10
C GLY A 145 -7.61 -15.49 -7.70
N GLU A 146 -7.42 -16.71 -8.19
CA GLU A 146 -6.16 -17.46 -8.01
C GLU A 146 -4.98 -16.64 -8.58
N THR A 147 -4.02 -16.31 -7.73
CA THR A 147 -2.82 -15.55 -8.10
C THR A 147 -1.92 -16.43 -8.99
N GLU A 148 -1.99 -16.25 -10.31
CA GLU A 148 -1.09 -16.93 -11.24
C GLU A 148 0.16 -16.08 -11.43
N HIS A 149 1.31 -16.55 -10.94
CA HIS A 149 2.60 -15.94 -11.23
C HIS A 149 2.86 -15.95 -12.74
N VAL A 150 2.94 -14.76 -13.34
CA VAL A 150 3.17 -14.58 -14.77
C VAL A 150 4.67 -14.66 -15.04
N THR A 151 5.17 -15.88 -15.16
CA THR A 151 6.62 -16.16 -15.33
C THR A 151 7.05 -16.32 -16.79
N THR A 152 6.10 -16.33 -17.74
CA THR A 152 6.37 -16.55 -19.17
C THR A 152 5.73 -15.47 -20.05
N PRO A 153 6.31 -15.18 -21.24
CA PRO A 153 5.71 -14.22 -22.18
C PRO A 153 4.28 -14.61 -22.56
N ALA A 154 4.04 -15.89 -22.86
CA ALA A 154 2.72 -16.38 -23.23
C ALA A 154 1.67 -16.22 -22.11
N ALA A 155 2.07 -16.29 -20.84
CA ALA A 155 1.16 -16.00 -19.72
C ALA A 155 0.83 -14.49 -19.64
N ALA A 156 1.79 -13.63 -19.96
CA ALA A 156 1.58 -12.20 -20.02
C ALA A 156 0.64 -11.81 -21.17
N GLU A 157 0.79 -12.41 -22.35
CA GLU A 157 -0.12 -12.18 -23.48
C GLU A 157 -1.56 -12.54 -23.14
N ARG A 158 -1.78 -13.71 -22.52
CA ARG A 158 -3.13 -14.12 -22.09
C ARG A 158 -3.76 -13.11 -21.14
N ARG A 159 -2.99 -12.62 -20.16
CA ARG A 159 -3.45 -11.61 -19.19
C ARG A 159 -3.72 -10.26 -19.85
N ALA A 160 -2.84 -9.82 -20.74
CA ALA A 160 -3.00 -8.55 -21.44
C ALA A 160 -4.21 -8.56 -22.38
N ARG A 161 -4.44 -9.67 -23.09
CA ARG A 161 -5.62 -9.88 -23.93
C ARG A 161 -6.90 -9.82 -23.11
N ALA A 162 -6.97 -10.59 -22.02
CA ALA A 162 -8.14 -10.58 -21.13
C ALA A 162 -8.43 -9.18 -20.57
N ALA A 163 -7.40 -8.42 -20.17
CA ALA A 163 -7.59 -7.06 -19.66
C ALA A 163 -8.12 -6.07 -20.72
N LEU A 164 -7.67 -6.18 -21.98
CA LEU A 164 -8.18 -5.36 -23.06
C LEU A 164 -9.62 -5.75 -23.44
N GLU A 165 -9.94 -7.05 -23.45
CA GLU A 165 -11.30 -7.56 -23.66
C GLU A 165 -12.25 -7.07 -22.56
N ASP A 166 -11.81 -7.06 -21.29
CA ASP A 166 -12.57 -6.51 -20.15
C ASP A 166 -12.84 -4.99 -20.28
N GLU A 167 -11.96 -4.24 -20.96
CA GLU A 167 -12.17 -2.82 -21.32
C GLU A 167 -13.00 -2.62 -22.59
N GLY A 168 -13.46 -3.70 -23.23
CA GLY A 168 -14.34 -3.67 -24.39
C GLY A 168 -13.63 -3.65 -25.75
N HIS A 169 -12.36 -4.07 -25.79
CA HIS A 169 -11.60 -4.22 -27.03
C HIS A 169 -11.65 -5.65 -27.57
N ASP A 170 -12.40 -5.89 -28.64
CA ASP A 170 -12.64 -7.25 -29.17
C ASP A 170 -11.55 -7.74 -30.16
N GLU A 171 -10.84 -6.82 -30.84
CA GLU A 171 -9.83 -7.15 -31.87
C GLU A 171 -8.38 -6.88 -31.41
N VAL A 172 -7.94 -7.60 -30.37
CA VAL A 172 -6.58 -7.45 -29.81
C VAL A 172 -5.53 -8.22 -30.64
N THR A 173 -4.54 -7.49 -31.17
CA THR A 173 -3.34 -8.04 -31.82
C THR A 173 -2.10 -7.66 -31.02
N ILE A 174 -1.13 -8.57 -30.91
CA ILE A 174 0.16 -8.35 -30.22
C ILE A 174 1.24 -8.39 -31.31
N PRO A 175 1.67 -7.24 -31.86
CA PRO A 175 2.57 -7.19 -33.00
C PRO A 175 4.03 -7.49 -32.64
N GLU A 176 4.38 -7.36 -31.35
CA GLU A 176 5.74 -7.52 -30.84
C GLU A 176 5.74 -8.48 -29.64
N ASP A 177 6.80 -9.30 -29.53
CA ASP A 177 6.93 -10.22 -28.39
C ASP A 177 6.91 -9.44 -27.06
N PRO A 178 6.16 -9.92 -26.05
CA PRO A 178 6.22 -9.36 -24.72
C PRO A 178 7.65 -9.40 -24.21
N TYR A 179 8.11 -8.26 -23.72
CA TYR A 179 9.41 -8.18 -23.07
C TYR A 179 9.24 -7.98 -21.58
N ARG A 180 10.19 -8.54 -20.85
CA ARG A 180 10.20 -8.50 -19.40
C ARG A 180 10.96 -7.27 -18.95
N THR A 181 10.28 -6.44 -18.16
CA THR A 181 10.93 -5.43 -17.31
C THR A 181 11.22 -6.05 -15.95
N THR A 182 11.81 -5.27 -15.04
CA THR A 182 12.16 -5.74 -13.70
C THR A 182 10.93 -6.26 -12.93
N THR A 183 9.75 -5.64 -13.08
CA THR A 183 8.56 -5.94 -12.26
C THR A 183 7.38 -6.48 -13.06
N ALA A 184 7.30 -6.16 -14.35
CA ALA A 184 6.17 -6.51 -15.19
C ALA A 184 6.62 -7.04 -16.56
N TRP A 185 5.73 -7.77 -17.19
CA TRP A 185 5.74 -7.92 -18.63
C TRP A 185 5.11 -6.68 -19.26
N VAL A 186 5.76 -6.15 -20.29
CA VAL A 186 5.13 -5.17 -21.17
C VAL A 186 4.69 -5.92 -22.40
N VAL A 187 3.39 -5.85 -22.68
CA VAL A 187 2.76 -6.46 -23.85
C VAL A 187 2.31 -5.32 -24.77
N PRO A 188 3.07 -5.02 -25.83
CA PRO A 188 2.62 -4.10 -26.88
C PRO A 188 1.41 -4.72 -27.57
N ALA A 189 0.33 -3.98 -27.66
CA ALA A 189 -0.92 -4.45 -28.24
C ALA A 189 -1.53 -3.37 -29.13
N THR A 190 -2.25 -3.79 -30.16
CA THR A 190 -3.10 -2.93 -30.97
C THR A 190 -4.52 -3.44 -30.90
N ALA A 191 -5.47 -2.55 -30.64
CA ALA A 191 -6.90 -2.87 -30.64
C ALA A 191 -7.72 -1.66 -31.07
N ASP A 192 -8.78 -1.88 -31.85
CA ASP A 192 -9.70 -0.84 -32.35
C ASP A 192 -9.01 0.39 -32.98
N GLY A 193 -7.90 0.15 -33.70
CA GLY A 193 -7.10 1.19 -34.33
C GLY A 193 -6.20 2.00 -33.39
N GLY A 194 -6.19 1.69 -32.08
CA GLY A 194 -5.28 2.24 -31.08
C GLY A 194 -4.09 1.32 -30.80
N THR A 195 -3.01 1.90 -30.27
CA THR A 195 -1.84 1.16 -29.77
C THR A 195 -1.77 1.31 -28.25
N TYR A 196 -1.41 0.23 -27.56
CA TYR A 196 -1.39 0.13 -26.11
C TYR A 196 -0.12 -0.57 -25.64
N ASN A 197 0.35 -0.20 -24.47
CA ASN A 197 1.23 -1.03 -23.66
C ASN A 197 0.42 -1.55 -22.47
N VAL A 198 0.20 -2.86 -22.43
CA VAL A 198 -0.38 -3.52 -21.27
C VAL A 198 0.74 -3.99 -20.37
N HIS A 199 0.77 -3.46 -19.16
CA HIS A 199 1.71 -3.90 -18.13
C HIS A 199 1.05 -4.98 -17.30
N VAL A 200 1.66 -6.17 -17.27
CA VAL A 200 1.21 -7.31 -16.47
C VAL A 200 2.24 -7.56 -15.37
N ASP A 201 1.87 -7.37 -14.12
CA ASP A 201 2.75 -7.63 -12.98
C ASP A 201 3.17 -9.11 -12.97
N ALA A 202 4.47 -9.38 -12.89
CA ALA A 202 4.96 -10.75 -13.04
C ALA A 202 4.62 -11.66 -11.83
N ASP A 203 4.34 -11.06 -10.67
CA ASP A 203 4.15 -11.80 -9.42
C ASP A 203 2.65 -11.96 -9.10
N THR A 204 1.84 -10.93 -9.36
CA THR A 204 0.41 -10.89 -9.07
C THR A 204 -0.45 -11.08 -10.32
N GLY A 205 0.12 -10.78 -11.49
CA GLY A 205 -0.60 -10.76 -12.76
C GLY A 205 -1.64 -9.65 -12.87
N ALA A 206 -1.58 -8.63 -11.99
CA ALA A 206 -2.36 -7.41 -12.11
C ALA A 206 -2.00 -6.66 -13.39
N THR A 207 -3.02 -6.09 -14.04
CA THR A 207 -2.86 -5.43 -15.35
C THR A 207 -3.09 -3.92 -15.25
N ARG A 208 -2.33 -3.17 -16.04
CA ARG A 208 -2.54 -1.74 -16.27
C ARG A 208 -2.37 -1.44 -17.75
N ILE A 209 -3.40 -0.84 -18.35
CA ILE A 209 -3.41 -0.51 -19.78
C ILE A 209 -2.97 0.94 -19.94
N GLY A 210 -1.97 1.17 -20.79
CA GLY A 210 -1.53 2.52 -21.18
C GLY A 210 -1.71 2.68 -22.69
N ARG A 211 -2.61 3.56 -23.10
CA ARG A 211 -2.76 3.94 -24.52
C ARG A 211 -1.55 4.77 -24.95
N LEU A 212 -0.99 4.44 -26.11
CA LEU A 212 0.06 5.20 -26.77
C LEU A 212 -0.60 6.05 -27.84
N ASP A 213 -0.77 7.34 -27.56
CA ASP A 213 -1.24 8.29 -28.57
C ASP A 213 -0.11 8.54 -29.59
N HIS A 214 -0.48 8.56 -30.86
CA HIS A 214 0.36 9.01 -31.98
C HIS A 214 0.06 10.46 -32.33
#